data_AF-A0A9Q0MMY2-F1
#
_entry.id   AF-A0A9Q0MMY2-F1
#
_cell.length_a   1.000
_cell.length_b   1.000
_cell.length_c   1.000
_cell.angle_alpha   90.00
_cell.angle_beta   90.00
_cell.angle_gamma   90.00
#
_symmetry.space_group_name_H-M   'P 1'
#
loop_
_entity.id
_entity.type
_entity.pdbx_description
1 polymer ?
#
loop_
_entity_poly.entity_id
_entity_poly.type
_entity_poly.pdbx_seq_one_letter_code
_entity_poly.pdbx_strand_id
1 'polypeptide(L)'
;MAEKTLKAWLLGSVVSELPKSKLPTIGSILKVFLSISPTTSPKSASILASDVLHIWFSCGIPCIEKDKVCLKIKNIHAEYQELQRSKHRRTELQESRENNFNKKCGKLCDIAKSGIDSLVSDKVNFFLRNQRTTRTLKLNFLKDEAPYTEERRCHKKIVNTDVSEANDFERDGSEEDMEYTENYSPKIKNLETSNSSVIVNTIIKAPEVTSTIDRIKLSSNKFKYLMGSIGKVLTADSSKSRVSKNTIERRRKQNRSIIARNIKSEFIETSASEVCVIHWDGKLLTNIQRNDGTVKKKVDRIAVAATSSGNSKLLGIPKVNGGTGDNIAKVVFEEITDWNLTRVIGICFDTTKSNTGGKIGAASLLQKKYLKQQILHFPCRHHICEIILAAVFIYTYGVSSGPNITTFVDFRNRWNEIPNKSTYIGIPENKLQSPLAKQLRLETVECLQQILSDDNSYTPRDDYRELIDLTLIILGVQNKKYKIRIPGALHHARWMCKVIYAFKMYLLREQHQFSEGLQKSLQDFCLFCSLMYVKYWILCPLFPDAAVNDLTFYKNLKSYEEIDKNIAQCAQKSLKIISGT
;
A
#
# COMPACT_ATOMS: atom_id res chain seq x y z
N MET A 1 -22.27 -33.74 28.93
CA MET A 1 -22.88 -34.45 27.78
C MET A 1 -21.77 -35.21 27.07
N ALA A 2 -22.02 -36.43 26.57
CA ALA A 2 -21.00 -37.17 25.84
C ALA A 2 -20.83 -36.60 24.41
N GLU A 3 -19.60 -36.36 23.98
CA GLU A 3 -19.33 -35.93 22.61
C GLU A 3 -19.70 -37.04 21.61
N LYS A 4 -20.60 -36.74 20.67
CA LYS A 4 -20.84 -37.60 19.50
C LYS A 4 -19.62 -37.52 18.57
N THR A 5 -18.62 -38.35 18.83
CA THR A 5 -17.47 -38.53 17.94
C THR A 5 -17.95 -38.92 16.53
N LEU A 6 -17.85 -38.00 15.57
CA LEU A 6 -18.12 -38.30 14.17
C LEU A 6 -17.15 -39.41 13.71
N LYS A 7 -17.71 -40.48 13.13
CA LYS A 7 -16.94 -41.52 12.44
C LYS A 7 -17.07 -41.30 10.94
N ALA A 8 -15.95 -41.01 10.29
CA ALA A 8 -15.85 -41.01 8.84
C ALA A 8 -15.65 -42.46 8.34
N TRP A 9 -16.32 -42.79 7.25
CA TRP A 9 -16.17 -44.09 6.58
C TRP A 9 -14.73 -44.26 6.06
N LEU A 10 -14.21 -45.49 6.05
CA LEU A 10 -12.78 -45.85 5.83
C LEU A 10 -11.74 -45.22 6.80
N LEU A 11 -12.01 -44.07 7.40
CA LEU A 11 -11.05 -43.28 8.19
C LEU A 11 -11.21 -43.49 9.71
N GLY A 12 -12.37 -43.95 10.19
CA GLY A 12 -12.69 -44.06 11.61
C GLY A 12 -13.00 -42.70 12.23
N SER A 13 -12.66 -42.49 13.51
CA SER A 13 -12.95 -41.22 14.20
C SER A 13 -12.32 -40.02 13.51
N VAL A 14 -13.14 -38.99 13.31
CA VAL A 14 -12.76 -37.64 12.87
C VAL A 14 -12.02 -36.93 14.02
N VAL A 15 -11.11 -36.00 13.71
CA VAL A 15 -10.25 -35.31 14.69
C VAL A 15 -10.26 -33.80 14.39
N SER A 16 -10.20 -32.95 15.41
CA SER A 16 -10.22 -31.49 15.29
C SER A 16 -8.86 -30.85 14.99
N GLU A 17 -7.75 -31.50 15.33
CA GLU A 17 -6.39 -30.98 15.17
C GLU A 17 -5.50 -31.84 14.27
N LEU A 18 -4.52 -31.19 13.63
CA LEU A 18 -3.44 -31.85 12.89
C LEU A 18 -2.38 -32.46 13.84
N PRO A 19 -1.63 -33.49 13.40
CA PRO A 19 -0.66 -34.17 14.25
C PRO A 19 0.53 -33.28 14.64
N LYS A 20 0.57 -32.85 15.91
CA LYS A 20 1.64 -32.01 16.50
C LYS A 20 3.02 -32.70 16.63
N SER A 21 3.18 -33.94 16.17
CA SER A 21 4.38 -34.77 16.39
C SER A 21 5.10 -35.28 15.13
N LYS A 22 4.46 -35.26 13.95
CA LYS A 22 5.02 -35.68 12.64
C LYS A 22 4.38 -34.87 11.52
N LEU A 23 5.02 -34.77 10.34
CA LEU A 23 4.40 -34.06 9.20
C LEU A 23 3.08 -34.74 8.78
N PRO A 24 1.99 -34.01 8.48
CA PRO A 24 0.67 -34.60 8.22
C PRO A 24 0.63 -35.64 7.09
N THR A 25 -0.17 -36.70 7.28
CA THR A 25 -0.52 -37.64 6.21
C THR A 25 -1.75 -37.16 5.45
N ILE A 26 -1.98 -37.77 4.28
CA ILE A 26 -3.22 -37.60 3.51
C ILE A 26 -4.45 -37.89 4.38
N GLY A 27 -4.42 -38.98 5.16
CA GLY A 27 -5.51 -39.37 6.06
C GLY A 27 -5.70 -38.42 7.26
N SER A 28 -4.63 -37.87 7.85
CA SER A 28 -4.77 -36.92 8.96
C SER A 28 -5.35 -35.57 8.50
N ILE A 29 -4.96 -35.11 7.30
CA ILE A 29 -5.54 -33.90 6.70
C ILE A 29 -7.02 -34.13 6.39
N LEU A 30 -7.39 -35.25 5.77
CA LEU A 30 -8.79 -35.54 5.43
C LEU A 30 -9.67 -35.68 6.69
N LYS A 31 -9.15 -36.25 7.79
CA LYS A 31 -9.86 -36.26 9.08
C LYS A 31 -10.16 -34.85 9.60
N VAL A 32 -9.19 -33.93 9.58
CA VAL A 32 -9.42 -32.54 10.05
C VAL A 32 -10.30 -31.75 9.06
N PHE A 33 -10.22 -32.04 7.76
CA PHE A 33 -11.13 -31.44 6.79
C PHE A 33 -12.60 -31.79 7.08
N LEU A 34 -12.86 -33.07 7.39
CA LEU A 34 -14.20 -33.59 7.68
C LEU A 34 -14.79 -33.14 9.03
N SER A 35 -13.99 -32.66 9.99
CA SER A 35 -14.52 -31.96 11.19
C SER A 35 -14.87 -30.50 10.90
N ILE A 36 -14.07 -29.81 10.08
CA ILE A 36 -14.30 -28.40 9.74
C ILE A 36 -15.50 -28.23 8.79
N SER A 37 -15.72 -29.16 7.85
CA SER A 37 -16.96 -29.21 7.08
C SER A 37 -17.22 -30.57 6.41
N PRO A 38 -18.45 -31.10 6.44
CA PRO A 38 -18.85 -32.26 5.64
C PRO A 38 -19.12 -31.93 4.16
N THR A 39 -19.05 -30.65 3.76
CA THR A 39 -19.23 -30.19 2.37
C THR A 39 -17.99 -29.44 1.87
N THR A 40 -17.81 -29.39 0.54
CA THR A 40 -16.56 -28.91 -0.09
C THR A 40 -16.44 -27.38 -0.10
N SER A 41 -16.42 -26.76 1.09
CA SER A 41 -16.27 -25.32 1.29
C SER A 41 -14.87 -24.82 0.89
N PRO A 42 -14.76 -23.81 0.00
CA PRO A 42 -13.49 -23.15 -0.32
C PRO A 42 -12.80 -22.52 0.90
N LYS A 43 -13.60 -21.99 1.84
CA LYS A 43 -13.10 -21.34 3.07
C LYS A 43 -12.45 -22.36 4.00
N SER A 44 -13.09 -23.51 4.22
CA SER A 44 -12.57 -24.59 5.06
C SER A 44 -11.26 -25.18 4.52
N ALA A 45 -11.13 -25.31 3.20
CA ALA A 45 -9.89 -25.75 2.56
C ALA A 45 -8.75 -24.72 2.74
N SER A 46 -9.06 -23.42 2.66
CA SER A 46 -8.08 -22.34 2.86
C SER A 46 -7.61 -22.22 4.31
N ILE A 47 -8.48 -22.46 5.28
CA ILE A 47 -8.10 -22.52 6.71
C ILE A 47 -7.13 -23.69 6.91
N LEU A 48 -7.55 -24.92 6.60
CA LEU A 48 -6.72 -26.12 6.83
C LEU A 48 -5.39 -26.09 6.05
N ALA A 49 -5.35 -25.52 4.84
CA ALA A 49 -4.11 -25.33 4.10
C ALA A 49 -3.11 -24.43 4.84
N SER A 50 -3.59 -23.45 5.63
CA SER A 50 -2.75 -22.58 6.47
C SER A 50 -2.14 -23.36 7.63
N ASP A 51 -2.93 -24.19 8.31
CA ASP A 51 -2.48 -25.00 9.44
C ASP A 51 -1.45 -26.06 8.99
N VAL A 52 -1.69 -26.68 7.83
CA VAL A 52 -0.73 -27.60 7.20
C VAL A 52 0.56 -26.85 6.85
N LEU A 53 0.49 -25.69 6.19
CA LEU A 53 1.68 -24.89 5.86
C LEU A 53 2.46 -24.49 7.12
N HIS A 54 1.78 -24.08 8.18
CA HIS A 54 2.42 -23.68 9.45
C HIS A 54 3.25 -24.83 10.07
N ILE A 55 2.76 -26.08 10.02
CA ILE A 55 3.51 -27.26 10.50
C ILE A 55 4.75 -27.56 9.65
N TRP A 56 4.72 -27.29 8.34
CA TRP A 56 5.88 -27.47 7.47
C TRP A 56 6.89 -26.31 7.59
N PHE A 57 6.39 -25.08 7.73
CA PHE A 57 7.22 -23.89 7.93
C PHE A 57 7.93 -23.90 9.29
N SER A 58 7.28 -24.36 10.36
CA SER A 58 7.95 -24.55 11.66
C SER A 58 9.07 -25.59 11.62
N CYS A 59 9.06 -26.51 10.65
CA CYS A 59 10.13 -27.47 10.38
C CYS A 59 11.23 -26.94 9.43
N GLY A 60 11.20 -25.66 9.04
CA GLY A 60 12.19 -25.09 8.12
C GLY A 60 12.05 -25.51 6.66
N ILE A 61 10.91 -26.10 6.24
CA ILE A 61 10.75 -26.69 4.90
C ILE A 61 9.99 -25.73 3.95
N PRO A 62 10.62 -25.22 2.86
CA PRO A 62 9.93 -24.51 1.79
C PRO A 62 8.82 -25.33 1.11
N CYS A 63 7.63 -24.74 0.96
CA CYS A 63 6.47 -25.41 0.35
C CYS A 63 6.06 -24.85 -1.03
N ILE A 64 5.11 -25.56 -1.66
CA ILE A 64 4.29 -25.07 -2.79
C ILE A 64 3.31 -23.99 -2.31
N GLU A 65 2.81 -23.17 -3.25
CA GLU A 65 1.84 -22.10 -2.92
C GLU A 65 0.55 -22.63 -2.26
N LYS A 66 -0.03 -21.82 -1.36
CA LYS A 66 -1.23 -22.18 -0.58
C LYS A 66 -2.39 -22.70 -1.43
N ASP A 67 -2.67 -22.11 -2.59
CA ASP A 67 -3.77 -22.58 -3.45
C ASP A 67 -3.54 -23.99 -4.02
N LYS A 68 -2.28 -24.40 -4.20
CA LYS A 68 -1.93 -25.77 -4.61
C LYS A 68 -2.08 -26.75 -3.44
N VAL A 69 -1.87 -26.30 -2.20
CA VAL A 69 -2.25 -27.06 -0.99
C VAL A 69 -3.77 -27.17 -0.88
N CYS A 70 -4.52 -26.07 -1.04
CA CYS A 70 -5.98 -26.06 -1.07
C CYS A 70 -6.56 -27.01 -2.13
N LEU A 71 -6.01 -27.00 -3.34
CA LEU A 71 -6.41 -27.90 -4.42
C LEU A 71 -6.10 -29.36 -4.08
N LYS A 72 -4.93 -29.65 -3.48
CA LYS A 72 -4.57 -31.00 -3.03
C LYS A 72 -5.54 -31.51 -1.94
N ILE A 73 -5.95 -30.67 -0.99
CA ILE A 73 -6.97 -30.99 0.02
C ILE A 73 -8.33 -31.28 -0.65
N LYS A 74 -8.78 -30.41 -1.56
CA LYS A 74 -10.05 -30.59 -2.29
C LYS A 74 -10.06 -31.88 -3.12
N ASN A 75 -8.96 -32.23 -3.78
CA ASN A 75 -8.87 -33.44 -4.59
C ASN A 75 -8.89 -34.71 -3.73
N ILE A 76 -8.22 -34.71 -2.56
CA ILE A 76 -8.29 -35.80 -1.57
C ILE A 76 -9.73 -35.97 -1.05
N HIS A 77 -10.46 -34.87 -0.84
CA HIS A 77 -11.86 -34.93 -0.44
C HIS A 77 -12.79 -35.43 -1.57
N ALA A 78 -12.58 -34.98 -2.82
CA ALA A 78 -13.36 -35.43 -3.96
C ALA A 78 -13.21 -36.94 -4.22
N GLU A 79 -11.97 -37.44 -4.20
CA GLU A 79 -11.66 -38.87 -4.29
C GLU A 79 -12.37 -39.69 -3.19
N TYR A 80 -12.37 -39.17 -1.95
CA TYR A 80 -13.12 -39.76 -0.85
C TYR A 80 -14.64 -39.74 -1.08
N GLN A 81 -15.20 -38.63 -1.57
CA GLN A 81 -16.63 -38.52 -1.89
C GLN A 81 -17.06 -39.47 -3.02
N GLU A 82 -16.22 -39.70 -4.03
CA GLU A 82 -16.48 -40.66 -5.12
C GLU A 82 -16.50 -42.11 -4.63
N LEU A 83 -15.57 -42.47 -3.75
CA LEU A 83 -15.59 -43.76 -3.05
C LEU A 83 -16.85 -43.87 -2.17
N GLN A 84 -17.21 -42.81 -1.44
CA GLN A 84 -18.36 -42.79 -0.53
C GLN A 84 -19.71 -42.92 -1.27
N ARG A 85 -19.83 -42.40 -2.50
CA ARG A 85 -20.98 -42.66 -3.39
C ARG A 85 -21.12 -44.15 -3.75
N SER A 86 -20.01 -44.88 -3.78
CA SER A 86 -19.95 -46.31 -4.16
C SER A 86 -19.90 -47.27 -2.96
N LYS A 87 -19.97 -46.78 -1.71
CA LYS A 87 -19.73 -47.52 -0.45
C LYS A 87 -20.51 -48.85 -0.26
N HIS A 88 -21.62 -49.02 -0.97
CA HIS A 88 -22.47 -50.23 -0.93
C HIS A 88 -22.11 -51.27 -2.00
N ARG A 89 -21.30 -50.91 -3.00
CA ARG A 89 -20.90 -51.80 -4.10
C ARG A 89 -19.79 -52.74 -3.63
N ARG A 90 -19.99 -54.05 -3.76
CA ARG A 90 -19.02 -55.11 -3.42
C ARG A 90 -18.54 -55.79 -4.71
N THR A 91 -17.78 -55.03 -5.48
CA THR A 91 -17.08 -55.49 -6.68
C THR A 91 -15.59 -55.40 -6.43
N GLU A 92 -14.81 -56.37 -6.87
CA GLU A 92 -13.34 -56.42 -6.68
C GLU A 92 -12.64 -55.10 -7.06
N LEU A 93 -13.06 -54.45 -8.16
CA LEU A 93 -12.56 -53.14 -8.57
C LEU A 93 -12.78 -52.02 -7.53
N GLN A 94 -13.91 -52.05 -6.81
CA GLN A 94 -14.23 -51.09 -5.75
C GLN A 94 -13.40 -51.39 -4.49
N GLU A 95 -13.27 -52.65 -4.12
CA GLU A 95 -12.48 -53.06 -2.94
C GLU A 95 -10.99 -52.81 -3.16
N SER A 96 -10.49 -53.01 -4.39
CA SER A 96 -9.15 -52.59 -4.82
C SER A 96 -8.96 -51.07 -4.70
N ARG A 97 -9.96 -50.26 -5.11
CA ARG A 97 -9.92 -48.79 -4.97
C ARG A 97 -9.92 -48.36 -3.49
N GLU A 98 -10.78 -48.93 -2.64
CA GLU A 98 -10.83 -48.64 -1.20
C GLU A 98 -9.52 -49.03 -0.50
N ASN A 99 -8.96 -50.21 -0.81
CA ASN A 99 -7.66 -50.64 -0.30
C ASN A 99 -6.51 -49.74 -0.75
N ASN A 100 -6.50 -49.30 -2.02
CA ASN A 100 -5.51 -48.35 -2.52
C ASN A 100 -5.65 -46.97 -1.87
N PHE A 101 -6.87 -46.50 -1.61
CA PHE A 101 -7.12 -45.25 -0.88
C PHE A 101 -6.66 -45.33 0.59
N ASN A 102 -6.90 -46.46 1.27
CA ASN A 102 -6.38 -46.69 2.62
C ASN A 102 -4.84 -46.70 2.66
N LYS A 103 -4.20 -47.39 1.71
CA LYS A 103 -2.72 -47.34 1.51
C LYS A 103 -2.23 -45.92 1.19
N LYS A 104 -3.02 -45.09 0.50
CA LYS A 104 -2.74 -43.68 0.20
C LYS A 104 -2.85 -42.79 1.45
N CYS A 105 -3.85 -43.02 2.30
CA CYS A 105 -4.09 -42.25 3.53
C CYS A 105 -2.93 -42.32 4.55
N GLY A 106 -2.17 -43.42 4.57
CA GLY A 106 -0.96 -43.54 5.39
C GLY A 106 0.25 -42.71 4.92
N LYS A 107 0.27 -42.27 3.65
CA LYS A 107 1.41 -41.56 3.05
C LYS A 107 1.46 -40.10 3.48
N LEU A 108 2.66 -39.53 3.51
CA LEU A 108 2.90 -38.10 3.69
C LEU A 108 2.09 -37.29 2.66
N CYS A 109 1.38 -36.26 3.09
CA CYS A 109 0.83 -35.28 2.16
C CYS A 109 1.94 -34.30 1.77
N ASP A 110 2.84 -34.73 0.88
CA ASP A 110 4.05 -33.97 0.57
C ASP A 110 3.69 -32.65 -0.14
N ILE A 111 4.07 -31.52 0.46
CA ILE A 111 3.88 -30.18 -0.08
C ILE A 111 5.21 -29.41 -0.22
N ALA A 112 6.35 -30.10 -0.14
CA ALA A 112 7.67 -29.49 -0.37
C ALA A 112 7.76 -28.86 -1.77
N LYS A 113 8.49 -27.75 -1.86
CA LYS A 113 8.86 -27.13 -3.14
C LYS A 113 9.79 -28.06 -3.95
N SER A 114 9.74 -27.98 -5.27
CA SER A 114 10.73 -28.63 -6.14
C SER A 114 12.16 -28.12 -5.86
N GLY A 115 13.15 -28.99 -6.00
CA GLY A 115 14.56 -28.68 -5.70
C GLY A 115 14.89 -28.55 -4.20
N ILE A 116 14.02 -29.08 -3.32
CA ILE A 116 14.11 -28.91 -1.86
C ILE A 116 15.50 -29.19 -1.27
N ASP A 117 16.19 -30.20 -1.80
CA ASP A 117 17.50 -30.65 -1.33
C ASP A 117 18.58 -29.56 -1.39
N SER A 118 18.41 -28.55 -2.26
CA SER A 118 19.31 -27.39 -2.40
C SER A 118 18.91 -26.17 -1.54
N LEU A 119 17.78 -26.22 -0.82
CA LEU A 119 17.15 -25.05 -0.19
C LEU A 119 17.15 -25.09 1.35
N VAL A 120 17.49 -26.22 1.95
CA VAL A 120 17.46 -26.49 3.40
C VAL A 120 18.76 -27.15 3.88
N SER A 121 18.94 -27.29 5.19
CA SER A 121 20.09 -27.99 5.77
C SER A 121 20.02 -29.51 5.57
N ASP A 122 21.16 -30.19 5.63
CA ASP A 122 21.21 -31.66 5.52
C ASP A 122 20.40 -32.36 6.62
N LYS A 123 20.28 -31.75 7.81
CA LYS A 123 19.43 -32.23 8.92
C LYS A 123 17.94 -32.17 8.55
N VAL A 124 17.48 -31.09 7.90
CA VAL A 124 16.11 -30.97 7.38
C VAL A 124 15.87 -31.90 6.19
N ASN A 125 16.85 -32.06 5.29
CA ASN A 125 16.78 -33.02 4.17
C ASN A 125 16.65 -34.47 4.67
N PHE A 126 17.49 -34.88 5.62
CA PHE A 126 17.43 -36.19 6.26
C PHE A 126 16.07 -36.42 6.93
N PHE A 127 15.55 -35.42 7.64
CA PHE A 127 14.21 -35.47 8.22
C PHE A 127 13.11 -35.62 7.16
N LEU A 128 13.12 -34.83 6.09
CA LEU A 128 12.11 -34.91 5.03
C LEU A 128 12.16 -36.25 4.28
N ARG A 129 13.37 -36.78 4.00
CA ARG A 129 13.56 -38.12 3.42
C ARG A 129 13.00 -39.23 4.33
N ASN A 130 13.19 -39.11 5.65
CA ASN A 130 12.54 -40.00 6.62
C ASN A 130 11.01 -39.86 6.61
N GLN A 131 10.48 -38.63 6.61
CA GLN A 131 9.03 -38.38 6.58
C GLN A 131 8.35 -38.83 5.27
N ARG A 132 9.12 -38.97 4.18
CA ARG A 132 8.67 -39.55 2.90
C ARG A 132 8.63 -41.08 2.89
N THR A 133 9.42 -41.73 3.75
CA THR A 133 9.62 -43.20 3.77
C THR A 133 9.10 -43.84 5.06
N THR A 134 9.97 -44.12 6.04
CA THR A 134 9.66 -44.89 7.25
C THR A 134 8.94 -44.08 8.33
N ARG A 135 8.96 -42.75 8.24
CA ARG A 135 8.22 -41.81 9.11
C ARG A 135 8.51 -42.01 10.60
N THR A 136 9.71 -42.47 10.96
CA THR A 136 10.07 -42.76 12.36
C THR A 136 10.34 -41.50 13.18
N LEU A 137 11.00 -40.49 12.60
CA LEU A 137 11.35 -39.23 13.28
C LEU A 137 10.11 -38.40 13.66
N LYS A 138 10.26 -37.57 14.70
CA LYS A 138 9.27 -36.61 15.21
C LYS A 138 9.74 -35.17 14.97
N LEU A 139 8.82 -34.19 14.92
CA LEU A 139 9.15 -32.78 14.62
C LEU A 139 10.25 -32.20 15.55
N ASN A 140 10.29 -32.61 16.82
CA ASN A 140 11.31 -32.18 17.80
C ASN A 140 12.76 -32.47 17.38
N PHE A 141 13.00 -33.34 16.38
CA PHE A 141 14.32 -33.54 15.77
C PHE A 141 14.87 -32.25 15.13
N LEU A 142 13.99 -31.34 14.70
CA LEU A 142 14.33 -30.06 14.07
C LEU A 142 14.15 -28.85 15.02
N LYS A 143 14.03 -29.07 16.35
CA LYS A 143 13.80 -27.99 17.33
C LYS A 143 14.84 -26.85 17.30
N ASP A 144 16.04 -27.14 16.80
CA ASP A 144 17.18 -26.21 16.72
C ASP A 144 17.32 -25.56 15.34
N GLU A 145 16.53 -25.99 14.34
CA GLU A 145 16.53 -25.41 13.00
C GLU A 145 15.64 -24.17 12.95
N ALA A 146 16.03 -23.18 12.15
CA ALA A 146 15.21 -21.97 11.99
C ALA A 146 13.96 -22.26 11.14
N PRO A 147 12.76 -21.78 11.55
CA PRO A 147 11.55 -21.94 10.75
C PRO A 147 11.66 -21.18 9.42
N TYR A 148 10.98 -21.69 8.39
CA TYR A 148 10.97 -21.11 7.05
C TYR A 148 10.02 -19.91 6.98
N THR A 149 10.55 -18.73 6.67
CA THR A 149 9.75 -17.55 6.33
C THR A 149 9.59 -17.42 4.81
N GLU A 150 8.38 -17.08 4.33
CA GLU A 150 8.08 -16.96 2.89
C GLU A 150 8.81 -15.79 2.20
N GLU A 151 9.50 -14.93 2.95
CA GLU A 151 10.39 -13.86 2.47
C GLU A 151 11.42 -14.35 1.42
N ARG A 152 11.72 -15.65 1.38
CA ARG A 152 12.62 -16.27 0.38
C ARG A 152 12.00 -16.48 -1.01
N ARG A 153 10.72 -16.14 -1.25
CA ARG A 153 10.08 -16.34 -2.57
C ARG A 153 9.38 -15.11 -3.17
N CYS A 154 8.98 -14.13 -2.36
CA CYS A 154 8.21 -12.96 -2.82
C CYS A 154 9.08 -11.86 -3.49
N HIS A 155 9.90 -12.21 -4.49
CA HIS A 155 10.64 -11.26 -5.35
C HIS A 155 10.43 -11.51 -6.86
N LYS A 156 9.41 -12.31 -7.24
CA LYS A 156 8.89 -12.34 -8.62
C LYS A 156 7.43 -12.83 -8.67
N LYS A 157 6.53 -11.90 -8.99
CA LYS A 157 5.10 -12.03 -9.34
C LYS A 157 4.11 -12.42 -8.21
N ILE A 158 3.30 -11.42 -7.80
CA ILE A 158 1.93 -11.52 -7.20
C ILE A 158 1.95 -12.07 -5.74
N VAL A 159 1.34 -11.46 -4.71
CA VAL A 159 -0.08 -11.12 -4.48
C VAL A 159 -0.27 -9.85 -3.62
N ASN A 160 -1.32 -9.10 -3.91
CA ASN A 160 -2.15 -8.30 -3.00
C ASN A 160 -3.62 -8.55 -3.44
N THR A 161 -4.70 -8.47 -2.65
CA THR A 161 -4.97 -8.27 -1.20
C THR A 161 -5.95 -9.39 -0.76
N ASP A 162 -6.53 -9.52 0.45
CA ASP A 162 -6.47 -8.87 1.77
C ASP A 162 -6.02 -9.95 2.80
N VAL A 163 -6.47 -10.23 4.04
CA VAL A 163 -7.55 -9.82 4.99
C VAL A 163 -7.00 -10.15 6.40
N SER A 164 -7.03 -9.32 7.44
CA SER A 164 -7.47 -7.92 7.60
C SER A 164 -6.69 -7.23 8.76
N GLU A 165 -6.90 -5.92 8.94
CA GLU A 165 -6.67 -5.17 10.20
C GLU A 165 -5.22 -5.04 10.74
N ALA A 166 -4.31 -4.56 9.90
CA ALA A 166 -3.15 -3.79 10.38
C ALA A 166 -2.64 -2.79 9.33
N ASN A 167 -3.27 -1.61 9.21
CA ASN A 167 -2.88 -0.58 8.23
C ASN A 167 -1.49 0.01 8.52
N ASP A 168 -0.43 -0.59 7.99
CA ASP A 168 0.81 0.08 7.58
C ASP A 168 0.88 -0.02 6.05
N PHE A 169 0.72 1.11 5.36
CA PHE A 169 0.69 1.14 3.89
C PHE A 169 2.10 1.38 3.34
N GLU A 170 2.64 0.41 2.58
CA GLU A 170 3.80 0.65 1.73
C GLU A 170 3.46 1.76 0.72
N ARG A 171 4.42 2.67 0.50
CA ARG A 171 4.27 3.78 -0.43
C ARG A 171 4.68 3.30 -1.81
N ASP A 172 3.71 2.75 -2.53
CA ASP A 172 3.84 2.55 -3.97
C ASP A 172 4.07 3.92 -4.62
N GLY A 173 5.27 4.09 -5.16
CA GLY A 173 5.68 5.23 -5.93
C GLY A 173 6.32 4.66 -7.17
N SER A 174 5.83 5.07 -8.34
CA SER A 174 6.39 4.70 -9.62
C SER A 174 7.88 5.06 -9.64
N GLU A 175 8.72 4.03 -9.58
CA GLU A 175 10.12 4.14 -9.96
C GLU A 175 10.12 4.29 -11.48
N GLU A 176 10.07 5.54 -11.94
CA GLU A 176 10.41 5.90 -13.31
C GLU A 176 11.91 5.61 -13.48
N ASP A 177 12.23 4.60 -14.31
CA ASP A 177 13.59 4.31 -14.74
C ASP A 177 14.08 5.43 -15.67
N MET A 178 14.38 6.59 -15.08
CA MET A 178 15.01 7.71 -15.78
C MET A 178 16.46 7.30 -16.09
N GLU A 179 16.74 6.99 -17.35
CA GLU A 179 18.00 6.41 -17.82
C GLU A 179 19.14 7.45 -17.81
N TYR A 180 19.61 7.78 -16.60
CA TYR A 180 20.80 8.60 -16.37
C TYR A 180 22.06 7.89 -16.87
N THR A 181 22.37 8.10 -18.15
CA THR A 181 23.64 7.73 -18.79
C THR A 181 24.79 8.69 -18.43
N GLU A 182 24.82 9.16 -17.18
CA GLU A 182 26.02 9.77 -16.63
C GLU A 182 27.06 8.67 -16.33
N ASN A 183 28.22 8.80 -16.98
CA ASN A 183 29.36 7.88 -16.81
C ASN A 183 30.04 8.07 -15.45
N TYR A 184 29.36 7.71 -14.35
CA TYR A 184 29.93 7.71 -13.00
C TYR A 184 30.98 6.61 -12.86
N SER A 185 32.17 6.89 -13.38
CA SER A 185 33.40 6.12 -13.13
C SER A 185 34.04 6.63 -11.83
N PRO A 186 33.86 5.98 -10.67
CA PRO A 186 34.54 6.39 -9.46
C PRO A 186 36.05 6.28 -9.65
N LYS A 187 36.80 7.33 -9.32
CA LYS A 187 38.26 7.32 -9.30
C LYS A 187 38.76 6.46 -8.13
N ILE A 188 38.78 5.14 -8.35
CA ILE A 188 39.33 4.16 -7.41
C ILE A 188 40.83 4.48 -7.25
N LYS A 189 41.21 5.00 -6.09
CA LYS A 189 42.62 4.97 -5.66
C LYS A 189 42.98 3.51 -5.39
N ASN A 190 44.09 3.05 -5.97
CA ASN A 190 44.59 1.70 -5.73
C ASN A 190 44.84 1.50 -4.24
N LEU A 191 44.07 0.59 -3.63
CA LEU A 191 44.26 0.15 -2.25
C LEU A 191 45.34 -0.93 -2.26
N GLU A 192 46.55 -0.56 -1.85
CA GLU A 192 47.68 -1.49 -1.74
C GLU A 192 47.38 -2.64 -0.76
N THR A 193 48.02 -3.77 -1.02
CA THR A 193 47.67 -5.09 -0.46
C THR A 193 47.62 -5.08 1.07
N SER A 194 46.40 -5.08 1.61
CA SER A 194 46.12 -5.06 3.04
C SER A 194 45.02 -6.07 3.38
N ASN A 195 45.13 -6.68 4.57
CA ASN A 195 44.32 -7.84 5.00
C ASN A 195 42.83 -7.73 4.61
N SER A 196 42.27 -8.76 3.99
CA SER A 196 40.90 -8.71 3.42
C SER A 196 39.76 -8.57 4.43
N SER A 197 40.02 -8.80 5.72
CA SER A 197 39.13 -8.42 6.83
C SER A 197 39.01 -6.89 7.00
N VAL A 198 40.03 -6.12 6.60
CA VAL A 198 40.03 -4.64 6.58
C VAL A 198 39.11 -4.12 5.47
N ILE A 199 39.15 -4.72 4.28
CA ILE A 199 38.33 -4.32 3.12
C ILE A 199 36.83 -4.40 3.48
N VAL A 200 36.38 -5.55 4.00
CA VAL A 200 34.99 -5.75 4.43
C VAL A 200 34.58 -4.73 5.51
N ASN A 201 35.45 -4.47 6.49
CA ASN A 201 35.19 -3.47 7.53
C ASN A 201 35.18 -2.03 7.00
N THR A 202 35.91 -1.74 5.93
CA THR A 202 35.96 -0.42 5.29
C THR A 202 34.67 -0.15 4.52
N ILE A 203 34.21 -1.12 3.72
CA ILE A 203 32.91 -1.07 3.01
C ILE A 203 31.74 -0.84 3.99
N ILE A 204 31.77 -1.46 5.18
CA ILE A 204 30.71 -1.29 6.20
C ILE A 204 30.82 0.05 6.95
N LYS A 205 31.99 0.70 6.95
CA LYS A 205 32.19 2.05 7.51
C LYS A 205 31.85 3.16 6.51
N ALA A 206 31.85 2.91 5.20
CA ALA A 206 31.61 3.91 4.17
C ALA A 206 30.21 4.57 4.26
N PRO A 207 30.11 5.91 4.38
CA PRO A 207 28.83 6.63 4.31
C PRO A 207 28.11 6.46 2.97
N GLU A 208 28.86 6.38 1.87
CA GLU A 208 28.38 6.27 0.50
C GLU A 208 27.63 4.94 0.33
N VAL A 209 28.27 3.84 0.74
CA VAL A 209 27.68 2.49 0.78
C VAL A 209 26.42 2.50 1.65
N THR A 210 26.42 3.24 2.77
CA THR A 210 25.24 3.39 3.64
C THR A 210 24.09 4.10 2.93
N SER A 211 24.38 5.17 2.17
CA SER A 211 23.39 5.88 1.34
C SER A 211 22.81 4.96 0.27
N THR A 212 23.65 4.23 -0.48
CA THR A 212 23.20 3.29 -1.51
C THR A 212 22.28 2.22 -0.94
N ILE A 213 22.70 1.51 0.12
CA ILE A 213 21.88 0.42 0.71
C ILE A 213 20.61 0.90 1.41
N ASP A 214 20.51 2.18 1.74
CA ASP A 214 19.27 2.81 2.21
C ASP A 214 18.34 3.14 1.04
N ARG A 215 18.85 3.71 -0.06
CA ARG A 215 18.08 3.98 -1.30
C ARG A 215 17.48 2.70 -1.88
N ILE A 216 18.27 1.64 -2.06
CA ILE A 216 17.80 0.33 -2.57
C ILE A 216 17.07 -0.53 -1.52
N LYS A 217 16.60 0.08 -0.41
CA LYS A 217 15.77 -0.56 0.63
C LYS A 217 16.38 -1.85 1.22
N LEU A 218 17.71 -2.00 1.17
CA LEU A 218 18.41 -3.25 1.51
C LEU A 218 18.55 -3.41 3.03
N SER A 219 17.83 -4.37 3.61
CA SER A 219 17.84 -4.60 5.06
C SER A 219 19.23 -5.02 5.59
N SER A 220 19.53 -4.71 6.85
CA SER A 220 20.82 -5.10 7.49
C SER A 220 21.03 -6.61 7.54
N ASN A 221 19.96 -7.41 7.46
CA ASN A 221 20.05 -8.85 7.26
C ASN A 221 20.51 -9.20 5.85
N LYS A 222 19.90 -8.63 4.79
CA LYS A 222 20.31 -8.87 3.40
C LYS A 222 21.76 -8.41 3.16
N PHE A 223 22.13 -7.21 3.64
CA PHE A 223 23.49 -6.68 3.52
C PHE A 223 24.54 -7.53 4.27
N LYS A 224 24.21 -8.11 5.43
CA LYS A 224 25.08 -9.07 6.14
C LYS A 224 25.40 -10.30 5.28
N TYR A 225 24.43 -10.84 4.55
CA TYR A 225 24.67 -11.98 3.66
C TYR A 225 25.54 -11.58 2.46
N LEU A 226 25.29 -10.42 1.85
CA LEU A 226 26.11 -9.88 0.75
C LEU A 226 27.58 -9.69 1.18
N MET A 227 27.83 -9.02 2.31
CA MET A 227 29.17 -8.82 2.84
C MET A 227 29.84 -10.13 3.28
N GLY A 228 29.07 -11.13 3.71
CA GLY A 228 29.58 -12.48 3.98
C GLY A 228 30.05 -13.21 2.72
N SER A 229 29.32 -13.09 1.61
CA SER A 229 29.71 -13.65 0.31
C SER A 229 30.94 -12.94 -0.27
N ILE A 230 30.95 -11.61 -0.28
CA ILE A 230 32.11 -10.79 -0.70
C ILE A 230 33.33 -11.15 0.16
N GLY A 231 33.15 -11.22 1.48
CA GLY A 231 34.19 -11.60 2.42
C GLY A 231 34.80 -12.97 2.11
N LYS A 232 33.99 -14.01 1.85
CA LYS A 232 34.50 -15.34 1.46
C LYS A 232 35.40 -15.31 0.22
N VAL A 233 35.00 -14.56 -0.81
CA VAL A 233 35.77 -14.42 -2.06
C VAL A 233 37.12 -13.71 -1.80
N LEU A 234 37.13 -12.70 -0.92
CA LEU A 234 38.34 -11.93 -0.61
C LEU A 234 39.27 -12.57 0.45
N THR A 235 38.78 -13.47 1.31
CA THR A 235 39.60 -14.05 2.40
C THR A 235 40.13 -15.45 2.13
N ALA A 236 39.51 -16.24 1.23
CA ALA A 236 39.64 -17.70 1.13
C ALA A 236 39.34 -18.48 2.44
N ASP A 237 39.07 -17.78 3.54
CA ASP A 237 38.88 -18.28 4.90
C ASP A 237 37.51 -17.82 5.42
N SER A 238 36.62 -18.78 5.66
CA SER A 238 35.23 -18.53 6.10
C SER A 238 35.09 -18.10 7.57
N SER A 239 36.17 -18.10 8.35
CA SER A 239 36.18 -17.69 9.76
C SER A 239 36.35 -16.17 9.91
N LYS A 240 37.23 -15.55 9.11
CA LYS A 240 37.69 -14.16 9.27
C LYS A 240 36.73 -13.08 8.72
N SER A 241 35.68 -13.48 8.00
CA SER A 241 34.70 -12.58 7.35
C SER A 241 33.37 -12.42 8.13
N ARG A 242 33.29 -12.88 9.39
CA ARG A 242 32.06 -12.95 10.19
C ARG A 242 31.56 -11.59 10.73
N VAL A 243 30.90 -10.82 9.88
CA VAL A 243 30.21 -9.58 10.25
C VAL A 243 28.88 -9.88 10.95
N SER A 244 28.66 -9.33 12.15
CA SER A 244 27.38 -9.44 12.86
C SER A 244 26.35 -8.42 12.36
N LYS A 245 25.05 -8.79 12.43
CA LYS A 245 23.93 -7.89 12.16
C LYS A 245 24.03 -6.59 12.98
N ASN A 246 24.36 -6.73 14.27
CA ASN A 246 24.42 -5.63 15.21
C ASN A 246 25.58 -4.66 14.88
N THR A 247 26.69 -5.15 14.33
CA THR A 247 27.77 -4.29 13.82
C THR A 247 27.31 -3.46 12.62
N ILE A 248 26.59 -4.07 11.66
CA ILE A 248 26.00 -3.35 10.53
C ILE A 248 24.95 -2.33 11.00
N GLU A 249 24.04 -2.71 11.90
CA GLU A 249 23.03 -1.78 12.45
C GLU A 249 23.68 -0.60 13.19
N ARG A 250 24.75 -0.83 13.97
CA ARG A 250 25.52 0.22 14.64
C ARG A 250 26.22 1.15 13.63
N ARG A 251 26.87 0.62 12.60
CA ARG A 251 27.58 1.42 11.59
C ARG A 251 26.61 2.20 10.68
N ARG A 252 25.51 1.60 10.22
CA ARG A 252 24.45 2.34 9.49
C ARG A 252 23.86 3.47 10.33
N LYS A 253 23.61 3.26 11.63
CA LYS A 253 23.19 4.34 12.54
C LYS A 253 24.23 5.46 12.63
N GLN A 254 25.49 5.13 12.89
CA GLN A 254 26.59 6.10 12.97
C GLN A 254 26.68 6.92 11.67
N ASN A 255 26.67 6.27 10.50
CA ASN A 255 26.80 6.91 9.21
C ASN A 255 25.59 7.78 8.87
N ARG A 256 24.36 7.35 9.17
CA ARG A 256 23.16 8.21 9.06
C ARG A 256 23.27 9.44 9.95
N SER A 257 23.78 9.32 11.17
CA SER A 257 24.01 10.45 12.08
C SER A 257 25.16 11.37 11.65
N ILE A 258 26.03 10.96 10.73
CA ILE A 258 27.02 11.82 10.07
C ILE A 258 26.35 12.50 8.87
N ILE A 259 25.79 11.71 7.95
CA ILE A 259 25.09 12.18 6.73
C ILE A 259 24.03 13.24 7.08
N ALA A 260 23.18 12.99 8.08
CA ALA A 260 22.15 13.94 8.51
C ALA A 260 22.71 15.24 9.11
N ARG A 261 23.89 15.21 9.76
CA ARG A 261 24.56 16.43 10.26
C ARG A 261 25.16 17.24 9.11
N ASN A 262 25.80 16.58 8.15
CA ASN A 262 26.36 17.23 6.97
C ASN A 262 25.22 17.90 6.17
N ILE A 263 24.15 17.16 5.87
CA ILE A 263 22.92 17.63 5.21
C ILE A 263 22.25 18.83 5.91
N LYS A 264 22.39 18.90 7.25
CA LYS A 264 21.85 19.98 8.07
C LYS A 264 22.77 21.20 8.10
N SER A 265 24.08 21.00 8.19
CA SER A 265 25.07 22.09 8.13
C SER A 265 25.01 22.76 6.76
N GLU A 266 25.07 21.98 5.69
CA GLU A 266 24.90 22.40 4.28
C GLU A 266 23.64 23.26 4.10
N PHE A 267 22.47 22.80 4.57
CA PHE A 267 21.21 23.55 4.42
C PHE A 267 21.15 24.82 5.27
N ILE A 268 21.76 24.83 6.46
CA ILE A 268 21.87 26.04 7.27
C ILE A 268 22.83 27.04 6.60
N GLU A 269 23.96 26.57 6.05
CA GLU A 269 24.92 27.39 5.32
C GLU A 269 24.32 28.01 4.05
N THR A 270 23.46 27.30 3.32
CA THR A 270 22.74 27.87 2.16
C THR A 270 21.57 28.78 2.54
N SER A 271 20.83 28.47 3.61
CA SER A 271 19.49 29.04 3.84
C SER A 271 19.28 29.77 5.17
N ALA A 272 20.29 29.95 6.04
CA ALA A 272 20.15 30.64 7.33
C ALA A 272 19.68 32.10 7.23
N SER A 273 19.96 32.78 6.13
CA SER A 273 19.52 34.17 5.85
C SER A 273 18.31 34.25 4.92
N GLU A 274 17.84 33.13 4.38
CA GLU A 274 16.77 33.08 3.40
C GLU A 274 15.38 33.07 4.03
N VAL A 275 14.38 33.43 3.23
CA VAL A 275 12.97 33.44 3.61
C VAL A 275 12.37 32.05 3.42
N CYS A 276 11.76 31.49 4.48
CA CYS A 276 11.24 30.12 4.42
C CYS A 276 9.74 29.99 4.76
N VAL A 277 9.11 28.98 4.16
CA VAL A 277 7.76 28.51 4.47
C VAL A 277 7.87 27.14 5.13
N ILE A 278 7.20 26.93 6.27
CA ILE A 278 7.23 25.65 7.00
C ILE A 278 5.99 24.84 6.67
N HIS A 279 6.17 23.62 6.18
CA HIS A 279 5.12 22.69 5.80
C HIS A 279 5.04 21.56 6.83
N TRP A 280 3.84 21.10 7.17
CA TRP A 280 3.68 19.85 7.93
C TRP A 280 2.49 19.00 7.50
N ASP A 281 2.65 17.68 7.62
CA ASP A 281 1.63 16.65 7.37
C ASP A 281 1.70 15.54 8.44
N GLY A 282 0.55 14.99 8.82
CA GLY A 282 0.40 14.06 9.94
C GLY A 282 0.08 12.63 9.51
N LYS A 283 0.83 11.66 10.04
CA LYS A 283 0.60 10.23 9.78
C LYS A 283 0.74 9.37 11.04
N LEU A 284 -0.30 8.58 11.32
CA LEU A 284 -0.25 7.47 12.27
C LEU A 284 0.70 6.39 11.74
N LEU A 285 1.78 6.12 12.47
CA LEU A 285 2.79 5.11 12.14
C LEU A 285 3.00 4.14 13.30
N THR A 286 3.27 2.87 12.99
CA THR A 286 3.52 1.84 14.01
C THR A 286 4.85 2.08 14.73
N ASN A 287 4.81 2.31 16.05
CA ASN A 287 6.02 2.44 16.86
C ASN A 287 6.46 1.06 17.37
N ILE A 288 7.69 0.66 17.05
CA ILE A 288 8.30 -0.58 17.55
C ILE A 288 9.17 -0.22 18.76
N GLN A 289 8.60 -0.25 19.95
CA GLN A 289 9.41 -0.32 21.17
C GLN A 289 10.03 -1.73 21.24
N ARG A 290 11.36 -1.79 21.34
CA ARG A 290 12.06 -3.00 21.75
C ARG A 290 12.27 -2.95 23.25
N ASN A 291 11.45 -3.71 23.96
CA ASN A 291 11.80 -4.53 25.13
C ASN A 291 10.69 -5.61 25.27
N ASP A 292 11.00 -6.68 26.01
CA ASP A 292 10.12 -7.73 26.57
C ASP A 292 8.76 -8.10 25.92
N GLY A 293 7.80 -7.19 25.72
CA GLY A 293 6.43 -7.51 25.27
C GLY A 293 5.92 -6.72 24.06
N THR A 294 5.52 -7.40 22.98
CA THR A 294 5.07 -6.76 21.73
C THR A 294 3.74 -5.99 21.85
N VAL A 295 3.82 -4.68 22.07
CA VAL A 295 2.72 -3.73 21.81
C VAL A 295 3.09 -2.84 20.61
N LYS A 296 2.53 -3.15 19.43
CA LYS A 296 2.60 -2.29 18.23
C LYS A 296 1.72 -1.04 18.38
N LYS A 297 2.06 -0.13 19.29
CA LYS A 297 1.29 1.11 19.48
C LYS A 297 1.47 2.01 18.27
N LYS A 298 0.38 2.35 17.59
CA LYS A 298 0.37 3.46 16.61
C LYS A 298 0.60 4.78 17.33
N VAL A 299 1.44 5.63 16.75
CA VAL A 299 1.75 6.95 17.28
C VAL A 299 1.62 7.98 16.16
N ASP A 300 1.15 9.17 16.52
CA ASP A 300 1.19 10.31 15.62
C ASP A 300 2.65 10.68 15.35
N ARG A 301 2.99 10.76 14.07
CA ARG A 301 4.21 11.39 13.60
C ARG A 301 3.85 12.48 12.62
N ILE A 302 4.58 13.58 12.68
CA ILE A 302 4.40 14.69 11.75
C ILE A 302 5.69 14.81 10.96
N ALA A 303 5.59 14.84 9.63
CA ALA A 303 6.70 15.23 8.78
C ALA A 303 6.74 16.75 8.73
N VAL A 304 7.85 17.35 9.16
CA VAL A 304 8.05 18.81 9.14
C VAL A 304 9.09 19.12 8.08
N ALA A 305 8.79 20.06 7.18
CA ALA A 305 9.67 20.47 6.10
C ALA A 305 9.73 22.00 6.00
N ALA A 306 10.82 22.54 5.47
CA ALA A 306 10.95 23.94 5.07
C ALA A 306 11.12 24.03 3.56
N THR A 307 10.55 25.07 2.94
CA THR A 307 10.86 25.46 1.55
C THR A 307 11.48 26.85 1.55
N SER A 308 12.62 27.01 0.88
CA SER A 308 13.40 28.24 0.78
C SER A 308 14.05 28.32 -0.61
N SER A 309 13.95 29.46 -1.30
CA SER A 309 14.52 29.70 -2.64
C SER A 309 14.33 28.54 -3.65
N GLY A 310 13.13 27.96 -3.70
CA GLY A 310 12.79 26.82 -4.55
C GLY A 310 13.22 25.43 -4.04
N ASN A 311 14.09 25.37 -3.03
CA ASN A 311 14.54 24.12 -2.41
C ASN A 311 13.63 23.71 -1.24
N SER A 312 13.07 22.50 -1.28
CA SER A 312 12.32 21.92 -0.15
C SER A 312 13.16 20.90 0.62
N LYS A 313 13.21 21.03 1.95
CA LYS A 313 14.00 20.20 2.87
C LYS A 313 13.10 19.61 3.95
N LEU A 314 13.15 18.28 4.12
CA LEU A 314 12.58 17.63 5.30
C LEU A 314 13.48 17.91 6.51
N LEU A 315 12.93 18.58 7.54
CA LEU A 315 13.63 18.87 8.79
C LEU A 315 13.64 17.63 9.69
N GLY A 316 12.47 17.02 9.86
CA GLY A 316 12.29 15.86 10.73
C GLY A 316 11.00 15.09 10.51
N ILE A 317 10.90 13.93 11.15
CA ILE A 317 9.65 13.18 11.31
C ILE A 317 9.41 12.88 12.81
N PRO A 318 9.30 13.92 13.66
CA PRO A 318 9.13 13.78 15.10
C PRO A 318 7.85 13.03 15.48
N LYS A 319 7.84 12.47 16.70
CA LYS A 319 6.69 11.79 17.29
C LYS A 319 5.92 12.79 18.17
N VAL A 320 4.64 12.96 17.89
CA VAL A 320 3.74 13.79 18.71
C VAL A 320 3.12 12.94 19.82
N ASN A 321 3.03 13.48 21.03
CA ASN A 321 2.38 12.80 22.16
C ASN A 321 0.87 13.07 22.18
N GLY A 322 0.20 12.73 21.07
CA GLY A 322 -1.22 12.98 20.79
C GLY A 322 -1.43 14.29 20.02
N GLY A 323 -2.15 14.22 18.90
CA GLY A 323 -2.37 15.32 17.93
C GLY A 323 -3.25 16.50 18.39
N THR A 324 -3.01 17.06 19.58
CA THR A 324 -3.56 18.37 19.95
C THR A 324 -2.79 19.50 19.25
N GLY A 325 -3.45 20.62 18.93
CA GLY A 325 -2.81 21.72 18.21
C GLY A 325 -1.57 22.28 18.91
N ASP A 326 -1.55 22.32 20.26
CA ASP A 326 -0.38 22.79 21.01
C ASP A 326 0.80 21.81 20.96
N ASN A 327 0.54 20.50 21.00
CA ASN A 327 1.59 19.49 20.83
C ASN A 327 2.19 19.55 19.42
N ILE A 328 1.36 19.76 18.40
CA ILE A 328 1.81 19.91 17.01
C ILE A 328 2.64 21.19 16.86
N ALA A 329 2.12 22.34 17.33
CA ALA A 329 2.82 23.62 17.28
C ALA A 329 4.18 23.57 18.01
N LYS A 330 4.24 22.95 19.19
CA LYS A 330 5.48 22.77 19.95
C LYS A 330 6.50 21.95 19.16
N VAL A 331 6.09 20.82 18.60
CA VAL A 331 6.99 19.94 17.83
C VAL A 331 7.47 20.60 16.54
N VAL A 332 6.62 21.35 15.84
CA VAL A 332 7.03 22.12 14.65
C VAL A 332 8.02 23.23 15.05
N PHE A 333 7.79 23.92 16.18
CA PHE A 333 8.71 24.93 16.70
C PHE A 333 10.06 24.33 17.17
N GLU A 334 10.06 23.14 17.74
CA GLU A 334 11.29 22.40 18.11
C GLU A 334 12.14 22.09 16.87
N GLU A 335 11.54 21.66 15.76
CA GLU A 335 12.24 21.43 14.48
C GLU A 335 12.73 22.75 13.85
N ILE A 336 11.92 23.82 13.85
CA ILE A 336 12.32 25.17 13.39
C ILE A 336 13.55 25.67 14.16
N THR A 337 13.55 25.48 15.49
CA THR A 337 14.63 25.92 16.38
C THR A 337 15.88 25.07 16.20
N ASP A 338 15.75 23.73 16.15
CA ASP A 338 16.88 22.82 15.93
C ASP A 338 17.59 23.12 14.60
N TRP A 339 16.85 23.52 13.56
CA TRP A 339 17.40 23.90 12.25
C TRP A 339 17.75 25.40 12.11
N ASN A 340 17.75 26.18 13.20
CA ASN A 340 18.11 27.61 13.23
C ASN A 340 17.32 28.49 12.22
N LEU A 341 16.07 28.14 11.90
CA LEU A 341 15.29 28.82 10.85
C LEU A 341 14.65 30.11 11.37
N THR A 342 15.33 31.24 11.16
CA THR A 342 14.95 32.54 11.74
C THR A 342 13.84 33.28 10.96
N ARG A 343 13.77 33.15 9.63
CA ARG A 343 12.88 33.95 8.76
C ARG A 343 11.66 33.18 8.23
N VAL A 344 10.92 32.54 9.13
CA VAL A 344 9.66 31.86 8.80
C VAL A 344 8.57 32.89 8.47
N ILE A 345 8.24 33.09 7.18
CA ILE A 345 7.19 34.02 6.76
C ILE A 345 5.80 33.41 6.67
N GLY A 346 5.70 32.07 6.63
CA GLY A 346 4.45 31.39 6.35
C GLY A 346 4.47 29.91 6.67
N ILE A 347 3.29 29.33 6.74
CA ILE A 347 3.06 27.95 7.19
C ILE A 347 2.00 27.24 6.35
N CYS A 348 2.25 25.98 5.99
CA CYS A 348 1.41 25.17 5.12
C CYS A 348 1.01 23.86 5.81
N PHE A 349 -0.29 23.58 5.89
CA PHE A 349 -0.85 22.51 6.73
C PHE A 349 -2.20 22.01 6.21
N ASP A 350 -2.55 20.76 6.53
CA ASP A 350 -3.86 20.18 6.25
C ASP A 350 -4.98 20.86 7.08
N THR A 351 -6.20 20.90 6.56
CA THR A 351 -7.28 21.70 7.18
C THR A 351 -8.02 21.01 8.34
N THR A 352 -7.41 20.02 9.00
CA THR A 352 -7.99 19.39 10.19
C THR A 352 -8.15 20.37 11.35
N LYS A 353 -9.16 20.15 12.20
CA LYS A 353 -9.50 21.01 13.36
C LYS A 353 -8.31 21.23 14.32
N SER A 354 -7.43 20.24 14.43
CA SER A 354 -6.17 20.29 15.18
C SER A 354 -5.19 21.35 14.67
N ASN A 355 -5.24 21.69 13.38
CA ASN A 355 -4.34 22.65 12.75
C ASN A 355 -5.00 24.01 12.50
N THR A 356 -6.26 24.04 12.05
CA THR A 356 -6.99 25.26 11.63
C THR A 356 -7.60 26.10 12.75
N GLY A 357 -7.82 25.55 13.96
CA GLY A 357 -8.56 26.25 15.02
C GLY A 357 -7.98 27.63 15.41
N GLY A 358 -8.76 28.71 15.28
CA GLY A 358 -8.30 30.10 15.50
C GLY A 358 -7.77 30.44 16.90
N LYS A 359 -8.15 29.64 17.92
CA LYS A 359 -7.69 29.77 19.33
C LYS A 359 -6.71 28.68 19.76
N ILE A 360 -6.91 27.43 19.33
CA ILE A 360 -6.20 26.23 19.86
C ILE A 360 -5.60 25.32 18.76
N GLY A 361 -5.72 25.70 17.49
CA GLY A 361 -5.14 24.98 16.36
C GLY A 361 -3.64 25.26 16.24
N ALA A 362 -2.91 24.30 15.69
CA ALA A 362 -1.46 24.34 15.59
C ALA A 362 -0.92 25.59 14.89
N ALA A 363 -1.55 26.03 13.79
CA ALA A 363 -1.14 27.24 13.08
C ALA A 363 -1.24 28.49 13.98
N SER A 364 -2.42 28.68 14.61
CA SER A 364 -2.69 29.79 15.52
C SER A 364 -1.76 29.80 16.74
N LEU A 365 -1.40 28.64 17.28
CA LEU A 365 -0.51 28.52 18.44
C LEU A 365 0.96 28.71 18.05
N LEU A 366 1.41 28.11 16.94
CA LEU A 366 2.75 28.30 16.39
C LEU A 366 3.02 29.79 16.15
N GLN A 367 2.06 30.50 15.55
CA GLN A 367 2.10 31.94 15.41
C GLN A 367 2.14 32.68 16.76
N LYS A 368 1.10 32.52 17.61
CA LYS A 368 0.84 33.43 18.75
C LYS A 368 1.63 33.10 20.01
N LYS A 369 1.96 31.82 20.25
CA LYS A 369 2.61 31.33 21.48
C LYS A 369 4.11 31.14 21.29
N TYR A 370 4.52 30.58 20.14
CA TYR A 370 5.89 30.13 19.90
C TYR A 370 6.73 31.15 19.09
N LEU A 371 6.37 31.41 17.83
CA LEU A 371 7.10 32.34 16.95
C LEU A 371 6.88 33.82 17.29
N LYS A 372 5.70 34.17 17.83
CA LYS A 372 5.31 35.53 18.28
C LYS A 372 5.39 36.62 17.19
N GLN A 373 5.27 36.24 15.93
CA GLN A 373 5.27 37.14 14.76
C GLN A 373 4.05 36.92 13.88
N GLN A 374 3.80 37.81 12.91
CA GLN A 374 2.79 37.58 11.87
C GLN A 374 3.37 36.67 10.79
N ILE A 375 2.60 35.65 10.38
CA ILE A 375 2.99 34.69 9.33
C ILE A 375 1.78 34.40 8.42
N LEU A 376 2.03 34.11 7.15
CA LEU A 376 1.01 33.75 6.18
C LEU A 376 0.53 32.30 6.41
N HIS A 377 -0.79 32.11 6.48
CA HIS A 377 -1.39 30.78 6.59
C HIS A 377 -1.77 30.26 5.20
N PHE A 378 -1.18 29.13 4.79
CA PHE A 378 -1.42 28.45 3.52
C PHE A 378 -2.12 27.10 3.77
N PRO A 379 -3.43 27.08 4.09
CA PRO A 379 -4.17 25.84 4.24
C PRO A 379 -4.12 25.01 2.95
N CYS A 380 -3.92 23.70 3.06
CA CYS A 380 -3.66 22.82 1.92
C CYS A 380 -4.86 22.77 0.96
N ARG A 381 -4.70 23.39 -0.22
CA ARG A 381 -5.76 23.50 -1.24
C ARG A 381 -6.29 22.14 -1.71
N HIS A 382 -5.45 21.11 -1.80
CA HIS A 382 -5.93 19.75 -2.04
C HIS A 382 -6.94 19.31 -0.97
N HIS A 383 -6.65 19.48 0.32
CA HIS A 383 -7.57 19.11 1.40
C HIS A 383 -8.86 19.98 1.37
N ILE A 384 -8.77 21.25 0.98
CA ILE A 384 -9.94 22.11 0.73
C ILE A 384 -10.83 21.51 -0.37
N CYS A 385 -10.23 21.13 -1.52
CA CYS A 385 -10.95 20.44 -2.60
C CYS A 385 -11.56 19.10 -2.14
N GLU A 386 -10.84 18.32 -1.32
CA GLU A 386 -11.35 17.06 -0.78
C GLU A 386 -12.59 17.27 0.12
N ILE A 387 -12.62 18.31 0.96
CA ILE A 387 -13.80 18.66 1.79
C ILE A 387 -14.99 19.08 0.90
N ILE A 388 -14.75 19.87 -0.14
CA ILE A 388 -15.80 20.33 -1.05
C ILE A 388 -16.40 19.15 -1.82
N LEU A 389 -15.54 18.30 -2.39
CA LEU A 389 -15.99 17.09 -3.09
C LEU A 389 -16.66 16.10 -2.15
N ALA A 390 -16.21 15.98 -0.90
CA ALA A 390 -16.84 15.12 0.09
C ALA A 390 -18.30 15.50 0.34
N ALA A 391 -18.58 16.80 0.45
CA ALA A 391 -19.95 17.28 0.63
C ALA A 391 -20.82 17.04 -0.61
N VAL A 392 -20.31 17.35 -1.81
CA VAL A 392 -21.05 17.10 -3.07
C VAL A 392 -21.27 15.61 -3.32
N PHE A 393 -20.32 14.75 -2.96
CA PHE A 393 -20.45 13.29 -3.03
C PHE A 393 -21.51 12.78 -2.05
N ILE A 394 -21.52 13.26 -0.81
CA ILE A 394 -22.53 12.89 0.20
C ILE A 394 -23.93 13.41 -0.21
N TYR A 395 -24.01 14.57 -0.87
CA TYR A 395 -25.27 15.09 -1.40
C TYR A 395 -25.80 14.24 -2.57
N THR A 396 -24.94 13.78 -3.47
CA THR A 396 -25.35 13.02 -4.68
C THR A 396 -25.53 11.52 -4.42
N TYR A 397 -24.70 10.89 -3.59
CA TYR A 397 -24.74 9.44 -3.31
C TYR A 397 -25.32 9.08 -1.93
N GLY A 398 -25.58 10.06 -1.06
CA GLY A 398 -25.97 9.84 0.33
C GLY A 398 -24.80 9.48 1.26
N VAL A 399 -25.12 9.22 2.53
CA VAL A 399 -24.12 8.85 3.55
C VAL A 399 -23.80 7.35 3.47
N SER A 400 -22.53 7.02 3.21
CA SER A 400 -22.03 5.65 3.25
C SER A 400 -21.46 5.32 4.64
N SER A 401 -22.08 4.36 5.34
CA SER A 401 -21.61 3.82 6.63
C SER A 401 -20.66 2.61 6.52
N GLY A 402 -20.52 2.03 5.32
CA GLY A 402 -19.68 0.85 5.08
C GLY A 402 -18.19 1.16 4.85
N PRO A 403 -17.28 0.19 5.09
CA PRO A 403 -15.84 0.37 4.91
C PRO A 403 -15.41 0.53 3.43
N ASN A 404 -16.31 0.26 2.49
CA ASN A 404 -16.16 0.51 1.06
C ASN A 404 -17.46 1.12 0.50
N ILE A 405 -17.37 1.77 -0.66
CA ILE A 405 -18.54 2.23 -1.43
C ILE A 405 -19.02 1.03 -2.26
N THR A 406 -20.16 0.43 -1.90
CA THR A 406 -20.62 -0.85 -2.48
C THR A 406 -20.71 -0.81 -4.01
N THR A 407 -21.35 0.22 -4.57
CA THR A 407 -21.52 0.41 -6.02
C THR A 407 -20.19 0.47 -6.78
N PHE A 408 -19.12 0.97 -6.16
CA PHE A 408 -17.78 1.02 -6.74
C PHE A 408 -17.09 -0.34 -6.67
N VAL A 409 -17.28 -1.09 -5.57
CA VAL A 409 -16.80 -2.47 -5.44
C VAL A 409 -17.48 -3.38 -6.46
N ASP A 410 -18.80 -3.27 -6.61
CA ASP A 410 -19.58 -4.06 -7.57
C ASP A 410 -19.14 -3.79 -9.01
N PHE A 411 -18.95 -2.51 -9.38
CA PHE A 411 -18.43 -2.11 -10.69
C PHE A 411 -17.01 -2.62 -10.95
N ARG A 412 -16.14 -2.63 -9.92
CA ARG A 412 -14.79 -3.19 -10.03
C ARG A 412 -14.82 -4.71 -10.22
N ASN A 413 -15.69 -5.41 -9.50
CA ASN A 413 -15.83 -6.86 -9.57
C ASN A 413 -16.39 -7.29 -10.94
N ARG A 414 -17.40 -6.58 -11.44
CA ARG A 414 -18.05 -6.82 -12.75
C ARG A 414 -17.28 -6.20 -13.94
N TRP A 415 -16.08 -5.66 -13.72
CA TRP A 415 -15.27 -5.04 -14.78
C TRP A 415 -15.01 -5.93 -16.00
N ASN A 416 -14.92 -7.25 -15.80
CA ASN A 416 -14.69 -8.21 -16.87
C ASN A 416 -15.94 -8.46 -17.74
N GLU A 417 -17.14 -8.15 -17.23
CA GLU A 417 -18.42 -8.34 -17.93
C GLU A 417 -18.68 -7.25 -18.99
N ILE A 418 -18.12 -6.04 -18.79
CA ILE A 418 -18.26 -4.90 -19.70
C ILE A 418 -17.59 -5.22 -21.06
N PRO A 419 -18.33 -5.41 -22.17
CA PRO A 419 -17.75 -5.96 -23.40
C PRO A 419 -16.78 -5.00 -24.09
N ASN A 420 -17.08 -3.70 -24.16
CA ASN A 420 -16.28 -2.73 -24.89
C ASN A 420 -15.83 -1.55 -24.03
N LYS A 421 -14.54 -1.56 -23.67
CA LYS A 421 -13.91 -0.54 -22.80
C LYS A 421 -13.39 0.69 -23.56
N SER A 422 -13.74 0.84 -24.84
CA SER A 422 -13.43 2.01 -25.70
C SER A 422 -14.70 2.63 -26.33
N THR A 423 -15.87 2.03 -26.16
CA THR A 423 -17.17 2.66 -26.44
C THR A 423 -17.75 3.20 -25.14
N TYR A 424 -18.00 4.50 -25.09
CA TYR A 424 -18.51 5.20 -23.92
C TYR A 424 -19.34 6.41 -24.34
N ILE A 425 -20.20 6.89 -23.45
CA ILE A 425 -21.04 8.07 -23.71
C ILE A 425 -20.76 9.13 -22.64
N GLY A 426 -20.30 10.31 -23.09
CA GLY A 426 -20.07 11.47 -22.22
C GLY A 426 -21.37 12.07 -21.65
N ILE A 427 -21.27 13.31 -21.16
CA ILE A 427 -22.42 14.12 -20.80
C ILE A 427 -23.13 14.55 -22.09
N PRO A 428 -24.47 14.44 -22.19
CA PRO A 428 -25.20 14.83 -23.38
C PRO A 428 -25.19 16.36 -23.55
N GLU A 429 -25.13 16.81 -24.80
CA GLU A 429 -24.94 18.22 -25.16
C GLU A 429 -26.02 19.15 -24.57
N ASN A 430 -27.25 18.67 -24.37
CA ASN A 430 -28.32 19.43 -23.72
C ASN A 430 -28.04 19.81 -22.25
N LYS A 431 -27.12 19.12 -21.56
CA LYS A 431 -26.62 19.50 -20.22
C LYS A 431 -25.44 20.48 -20.29
N LEU A 432 -24.87 20.68 -21.47
CA LEU A 432 -23.74 21.58 -21.73
C LEU A 432 -24.17 22.82 -22.54
N GLN A 433 -25.48 23.01 -22.78
CA GLN A 433 -26.02 24.01 -23.68
C GLN A 433 -26.18 25.43 -23.10
N SER A 434 -26.25 25.59 -21.77
CA SER A 434 -26.37 26.92 -21.16
C SER A 434 -25.10 27.75 -21.36
N PRO A 435 -25.17 29.10 -21.38
CA PRO A 435 -24.00 29.94 -21.60
C PRO A 435 -22.85 29.65 -20.62
N LEU A 436 -23.18 29.53 -19.33
CA LEU A 436 -22.22 29.18 -18.29
C LEU A 436 -21.63 27.78 -18.48
N ALA A 437 -22.43 26.77 -18.81
CA ALA A 437 -21.92 25.41 -19.01
C ALA A 437 -20.98 25.33 -20.23
N LYS A 438 -21.26 26.08 -21.30
CA LYS A 438 -20.36 26.24 -22.46
C LYS A 438 -19.05 26.90 -22.07
N GLN A 439 -19.10 27.99 -21.31
CA GLN A 439 -17.91 28.68 -20.82
C GLN A 439 -17.05 27.75 -19.95
N LEU A 440 -17.61 27.15 -18.90
CA LEU A 440 -16.89 26.27 -17.97
C LEU A 440 -16.31 25.03 -18.68
N ARG A 441 -17.01 24.50 -19.69
CA ARG A 441 -16.52 23.41 -20.54
C ARG A 441 -15.29 23.84 -21.35
N LEU A 442 -15.38 24.96 -22.06
CA LEU A 442 -14.28 25.50 -22.86
C LEU A 442 -13.06 25.78 -21.98
N GLU A 443 -13.27 26.56 -20.92
CA GLU A 443 -12.28 26.91 -19.89
C GLU A 443 -11.56 25.71 -19.26
N THR A 444 -12.22 24.56 -19.18
CA THR A 444 -11.65 23.32 -18.62
C THR A 444 -10.96 22.50 -19.71
N VAL A 445 -11.57 22.37 -20.89
CA VAL A 445 -10.97 21.64 -22.03
C VAL A 445 -9.66 22.30 -22.45
N GLU A 446 -9.60 23.62 -22.61
CA GLU A 446 -8.38 24.34 -22.99
C GLU A 446 -7.28 24.17 -21.95
N CYS A 447 -7.59 24.42 -20.67
CA CYS A 447 -6.66 24.24 -19.55
C CYS A 447 -6.08 22.81 -19.48
N LEU A 448 -6.95 21.81 -19.65
CA LEU A 448 -6.53 20.41 -19.60
C LEU A 448 -5.74 19.98 -20.85
N GLN A 449 -6.07 20.49 -22.03
CA GLN A 449 -5.32 20.23 -23.25
C GLN A 449 -3.93 20.88 -23.23
N GLN A 450 -3.80 22.10 -22.71
CA GLN A 450 -2.51 22.76 -22.48
C GLN A 450 -1.60 21.90 -21.58
N ILE A 451 -2.12 21.40 -20.45
CA ILE A 451 -1.39 20.53 -19.52
C ILE A 451 -1.00 19.16 -20.14
N LEU A 452 -1.69 18.71 -21.19
CA LEU A 452 -1.31 17.51 -21.95
C LEU A 452 -0.38 17.80 -23.15
N SER A 453 -0.05 19.06 -23.43
CA SER A 453 0.74 19.49 -24.58
C SER A 453 2.05 20.19 -24.22
N ASP A 454 2.31 20.46 -22.94
CA ASP A 454 3.60 20.98 -22.46
C ASP A 454 4.62 19.85 -22.27
N ASP A 455 5.24 19.45 -23.38
CA ASP A 455 6.32 18.44 -23.42
C ASP A 455 7.59 18.87 -22.63
N ASN A 456 7.72 20.13 -22.21
CA ASN A 456 8.97 20.70 -21.72
C ASN A 456 9.15 20.72 -20.19
N SER A 457 8.12 20.42 -19.37
CA SER A 457 8.27 20.57 -17.92
C SER A 457 7.51 19.58 -17.02
N TYR A 458 6.32 19.12 -17.40
CA TYR A 458 5.44 18.41 -16.46
C TYR A 458 4.64 17.27 -17.10
N THR A 459 5.16 16.05 -17.01
CA THR A 459 4.36 14.84 -17.25
C THR A 459 3.44 14.59 -16.05
N PRO A 460 2.11 14.62 -16.19
CA PRO A 460 1.21 14.32 -15.07
C PRO A 460 1.34 12.84 -14.68
N ARG A 461 1.43 12.54 -13.38
CA ARG A 461 1.43 11.15 -12.87
C ARG A 461 0.24 10.38 -13.44
N ASP A 462 0.43 9.10 -13.71
CA ASP A 462 -0.52 8.19 -14.38
C ASP A 462 -1.98 8.25 -13.86
N ASP A 463 -2.19 8.54 -12.56
CA ASP A 463 -3.52 8.73 -11.94
C ASP A 463 -4.12 10.13 -12.18
N TYR A 464 -3.29 11.17 -12.22
CA TYR A 464 -3.67 12.51 -12.69
C TYR A 464 -3.95 12.49 -14.21
N ARG A 465 -3.10 11.81 -14.99
CA ARG A 465 -3.28 11.66 -16.44
C ARG A 465 -4.60 10.97 -16.78
N GLU A 466 -4.94 9.86 -16.10
CA GLU A 466 -6.23 9.21 -16.28
C GLU A 466 -7.42 10.12 -15.90
N LEU A 467 -7.31 10.93 -14.82
CA LEU A 467 -8.36 11.89 -14.48
C LEU A 467 -8.59 12.92 -15.60
N ILE A 468 -7.51 13.44 -16.19
CA ILE A 468 -7.55 14.42 -17.28
C ILE A 468 -8.16 13.79 -18.54
N ASP A 469 -7.63 12.65 -19.01
CA ASP A 469 -8.14 11.96 -20.21
C ASP A 469 -9.64 11.61 -20.06
N LEU A 470 -10.09 11.15 -18.88
CA LEU A 470 -11.50 10.86 -18.61
C LEU A 470 -12.38 12.13 -18.56
N THR A 471 -11.86 13.25 -18.07
CA THR A 471 -12.59 14.53 -18.02
C THR A 471 -12.85 15.06 -19.42
N LEU A 472 -11.82 15.05 -20.28
CA LEU A 472 -11.92 15.46 -21.69
C LEU A 472 -12.96 14.60 -22.41
N ILE A 473 -12.93 13.28 -22.23
CA ILE A 473 -13.92 12.33 -22.79
C ILE A 473 -15.34 12.62 -22.28
N ILE A 474 -15.51 12.93 -20.99
CA ILE A 474 -16.82 13.27 -20.40
C ILE A 474 -17.40 14.57 -20.96
N LEU A 475 -16.56 15.57 -21.24
CA LEU A 475 -16.93 16.82 -21.89
C LEU A 475 -17.07 16.71 -23.42
N GLY A 476 -16.98 15.49 -23.97
CA GLY A 476 -17.23 15.19 -25.38
C GLY A 476 -16.02 15.36 -26.32
N VAL A 477 -14.82 15.61 -25.78
CA VAL A 477 -13.58 15.66 -26.58
C VAL A 477 -13.24 14.24 -27.04
N GLN A 478 -13.29 13.99 -28.36
CA GLN A 478 -13.20 12.63 -28.88
C GLN A 478 -11.76 12.11 -28.92
N ASN A 479 -11.43 11.19 -28.01
CA ASN A 479 -10.25 10.33 -28.12
C ASN A 479 -10.65 8.89 -28.48
N LYS A 480 -11.00 8.63 -29.75
CA LYS A 480 -11.48 7.31 -30.23
C LYS A 480 -10.50 6.13 -30.01
N LYS A 481 -9.26 6.40 -29.60
CA LYS A 481 -8.23 5.39 -29.30
C LYS A 481 -8.11 5.10 -27.79
N TYR A 482 -8.72 5.90 -26.92
CA TYR A 482 -8.63 5.70 -25.47
C TYR A 482 -9.39 4.46 -25.04
N LYS A 483 -8.74 3.63 -24.23
CA LYS A 483 -9.33 2.44 -23.61
C LYS A 483 -9.32 2.63 -22.10
N ILE A 484 -10.50 2.70 -21.51
CA ILE A 484 -10.67 2.96 -20.08
C ILE A 484 -9.94 1.85 -19.28
N ARG A 485 -9.04 2.25 -18.38
CA ARG A 485 -8.25 1.32 -17.57
C ARG A 485 -9.11 0.72 -16.46
N ILE A 486 -8.73 -0.46 -15.95
CA ILE A 486 -9.42 -1.10 -14.82
C ILE A 486 -9.49 -0.16 -13.60
N PRO A 487 -10.59 -0.13 -12.82
CA PRO A 487 -10.64 0.67 -11.59
C PRO A 487 -9.62 0.20 -10.55
N GLY A 488 -8.80 1.15 -10.07
CA GLY A 488 -7.68 0.92 -9.16
C GLY A 488 -8.09 0.53 -7.73
N ALA A 489 -7.17 0.60 -6.77
CA ALA A 489 -7.50 0.37 -5.38
C ALA A 489 -8.35 1.52 -4.81
N LEU A 490 -9.56 1.21 -4.33
CA LEU A 490 -10.43 2.18 -3.68
C LEU A 490 -9.98 2.42 -2.24
N HIS A 491 -9.87 3.69 -1.86
CA HIS A 491 -9.67 4.11 -0.47
C HIS A 491 -10.60 5.27 -0.14
N HIS A 492 -11.34 5.19 0.97
CA HIS A 492 -12.29 6.22 1.39
C HIS A 492 -11.67 7.63 1.53
N ALA A 493 -10.39 7.71 1.87
CA ALA A 493 -9.65 8.97 2.01
C ALA A 493 -8.99 9.49 0.73
N ARG A 494 -9.08 8.80 -0.42
CA ARG A 494 -8.53 9.28 -1.70
C ARG A 494 -9.66 9.78 -2.59
N TRP A 495 -9.97 11.06 -2.49
CA TRP A 495 -11.13 11.65 -3.16
C TRP A 495 -11.03 11.68 -4.68
N MET A 496 -9.83 11.95 -5.23
CA MET A 496 -9.56 11.85 -6.68
C MET A 496 -9.91 10.47 -7.27
N CYS A 497 -9.65 9.38 -6.54
CA CYS A 497 -9.98 8.02 -6.96
C CYS A 497 -11.51 7.86 -7.12
N LYS A 498 -12.32 8.50 -6.26
CA LYS A 498 -13.80 8.45 -6.37
C LYS A 498 -14.31 9.19 -7.61
N VAL A 499 -13.65 10.28 -8.03
CA VAL A 499 -13.97 10.96 -9.29
C VAL A 499 -13.68 10.04 -10.48
N ILE A 500 -12.49 9.44 -10.52
CA ILE A 500 -12.11 8.46 -11.56
C ILE A 500 -13.11 7.29 -11.61
N TYR A 501 -13.54 6.76 -10.46
CA TYR A 501 -14.57 5.71 -10.39
C TYR A 501 -15.92 6.17 -10.95
N ALA A 502 -16.44 7.32 -10.50
CA ALA A 502 -17.72 7.87 -10.97
C ALA A 502 -17.68 8.17 -12.47
N PHE A 503 -16.58 8.73 -12.98
CA PHE A 503 -16.35 8.96 -14.40
C PHE A 503 -16.40 7.65 -15.21
N LYS A 504 -15.66 6.62 -14.78
CA LYS A 504 -15.67 5.30 -15.46
C LYS A 504 -17.06 4.66 -15.44
N MET A 505 -17.80 4.76 -14.34
CA MET A 505 -19.18 4.26 -14.23
C MET A 505 -20.13 5.02 -15.15
N TYR A 506 -20.10 6.36 -15.14
CA TYR A 506 -21.00 7.16 -15.98
C TYR A 506 -20.74 6.95 -17.47
N LEU A 507 -19.47 6.92 -17.89
CA LEU A 507 -19.06 6.67 -19.28
C LEU A 507 -19.51 5.30 -19.82
N LEU A 508 -19.53 4.28 -18.96
CA LEU A 508 -19.85 2.88 -19.33
C LEU A 508 -21.27 2.45 -18.91
N ARG A 509 -22.14 3.39 -18.50
CA ARG A 509 -23.47 3.12 -17.91
C ARG A 509 -24.36 2.18 -18.74
N GLU A 510 -24.39 2.37 -20.06
CA GLU A 510 -25.22 1.57 -20.98
C GLU A 510 -24.81 0.09 -21.00
N GLN A 511 -23.53 -0.20 -20.71
CA GLN A 511 -22.97 -1.56 -20.70
C GLN A 511 -23.04 -2.24 -19.32
N HIS A 512 -23.51 -1.53 -18.28
CA HIS A 512 -23.46 -2.00 -16.89
C HIS A 512 -24.79 -1.83 -16.11
N GLN A 513 -25.79 -1.20 -16.74
CA GLN A 513 -27.19 -1.13 -16.27
C GLN A 513 -27.35 -0.72 -14.80
N PHE A 514 -26.99 0.54 -14.51
CA PHE A 514 -27.27 1.16 -13.20
C PHE A 514 -28.74 1.58 -13.08
N SER A 515 -29.29 1.57 -11.86
CA SER A 515 -30.63 2.10 -11.59
C SER A 515 -30.72 3.60 -11.90
N GLU A 516 -31.90 4.07 -12.31
CA GLU A 516 -32.13 5.46 -12.76
C GLU A 516 -31.67 6.51 -11.74
N GLY A 517 -31.97 6.30 -10.46
CA GLY A 517 -31.50 7.17 -9.38
C GLY A 517 -29.98 7.22 -9.29
N LEU A 518 -29.29 6.09 -9.41
CA LEU A 518 -27.82 6.05 -9.43
C LEU A 518 -27.25 6.67 -10.71
N GLN A 519 -27.92 6.54 -11.86
CA GLN A 519 -27.54 7.22 -13.09
C GLN A 519 -27.67 8.75 -12.97
N LYS A 520 -28.72 9.25 -12.29
CA LYS A 520 -28.90 10.68 -11.99
C LYS A 520 -27.82 11.19 -11.04
N SER A 521 -27.57 10.50 -9.93
CA SER A 521 -26.47 10.80 -9.00
C SER A 521 -25.10 10.83 -9.69
N LEU A 522 -24.83 9.84 -10.56
CA LEU A 522 -23.63 9.80 -11.40
C LEU A 522 -23.58 11.01 -12.34
N GLN A 523 -24.67 11.34 -13.04
CA GLN A 523 -24.71 12.46 -13.97
C GLN A 523 -24.40 13.79 -13.29
N ASP A 524 -25.07 14.11 -12.19
CA ASP A 524 -24.93 15.40 -11.51
C ASP A 524 -23.55 15.54 -10.86
N PHE A 525 -23.05 14.46 -10.24
CA PHE A 525 -21.70 14.41 -9.70
C PHE A 525 -20.64 14.56 -10.80
N CYS A 526 -20.79 13.87 -11.94
CA CYS A 526 -19.84 13.95 -13.05
C CYS A 526 -19.87 15.32 -13.75
N LEU A 527 -21.04 15.96 -13.88
CA LEU A 527 -21.18 17.32 -14.41
C LEU A 527 -20.45 18.35 -13.54
N PHE A 528 -20.68 18.32 -12.22
CA PHE A 528 -19.94 19.17 -11.29
C PHE A 528 -18.44 18.88 -11.32
N CYS A 529 -18.06 17.59 -11.32
CA CYS A 529 -16.65 17.23 -11.31
C CYS A 529 -15.91 17.73 -12.56
N SER A 530 -16.51 17.56 -13.73
CA SER A 530 -15.89 17.90 -15.01
C SER A 530 -15.93 19.39 -15.36
N LEU A 531 -16.93 20.15 -14.90
CA LEU A 531 -17.01 21.60 -15.15
C LEU A 531 -16.34 22.47 -14.07
N MET A 532 -16.18 21.96 -12.83
CA MET A 532 -15.71 22.75 -11.69
C MET A 532 -14.50 22.13 -10.98
N TYR A 533 -14.62 20.88 -10.51
CA TYR A 533 -13.63 20.30 -9.59
C TYR A 533 -12.28 20.01 -10.26
N VAL A 534 -12.27 19.35 -11.43
CA VAL A 534 -11.01 18.83 -12.00
C VAL A 534 -10.05 19.94 -12.40
N LYS A 535 -10.52 21.01 -13.07
CA LYS A 535 -9.70 22.20 -13.39
C LYS A 535 -9.01 22.72 -12.13
N TYR A 536 -9.78 22.99 -11.07
CA TYR A 536 -9.26 23.54 -9.83
C TYR A 536 -8.32 22.56 -9.09
N TRP A 537 -8.64 21.26 -9.05
CA TRP A 537 -7.80 20.22 -8.46
C TRP A 537 -6.44 20.08 -9.14
N ILE A 538 -6.40 20.08 -10.48
CA ILE A 538 -5.14 19.97 -11.23
C ILE A 538 -4.26 21.23 -11.04
N LEU A 539 -4.85 22.40 -10.81
CA LEU A 539 -4.13 23.67 -10.57
C LEU A 539 -3.71 23.89 -9.09
N CYS A 540 -4.11 23.01 -8.15
CA CYS A 540 -3.70 23.07 -6.73
C CYS A 540 -2.19 23.04 -6.43
N PRO A 541 -1.30 22.48 -7.28
CA PRO A 541 0.15 22.62 -7.13
C PRO A 541 0.69 24.01 -7.51
N LEU A 542 0.02 24.75 -8.40
CA LEU A 542 0.54 26.02 -8.94
C LEU A 542 0.42 27.14 -7.89
N PHE A 543 1.54 27.54 -7.30
CA PHE A 543 1.59 28.57 -6.26
C PHE A 543 1.38 30.01 -6.77
N PRO A 544 1.98 30.47 -7.89
CA PRO A 544 1.85 31.87 -8.32
C PRO A 544 0.39 32.29 -8.55
N ASP A 545 -0.37 31.44 -9.24
CA ASP A 545 -1.77 31.70 -9.60
C ASP A 545 -2.76 31.36 -8.48
N ALA A 546 -2.28 30.98 -7.29
CA ALA A 546 -3.13 30.39 -6.26
C ALA A 546 -4.31 31.28 -5.86
N ALA A 547 -4.05 32.55 -5.54
CA ALA A 547 -5.11 33.49 -5.18
C ALA A 547 -6.13 33.72 -6.32
N VAL A 548 -5.68 33.67 -7.59
CA VAL A 548 -6.55 33.86 -8.76
C VAL A 548 -7.41 32.62 -9.01
N ASN A 549 -6.83 31.42 -8.88
CA ASN A 549 -7.53 30.14 -9.03
C ASN A 549 -8.59 29.95 -7.95
N ASP A 550 -8.24 30.20 -6.68
CA ASP A 550 -9.14 30.06 -5.54
C ASP A 550 -10.32 31.08 -5.64
N LEU A 551 -10.04 32.33 -6.06
CA LEU A 551 -11.09 33.35 -6.25
C LEU A 551 -11.97 33.06 -7.47
N THR A 552 -11.40 32.55 -8.57
CA THR A 552 -12.12 32.15 -9.78
C THR A 552 -13.02 30.95 -9.50
N PHE A 553 -12.52 29.93 -8.80
CA PHE A 553 -13.33 28.80 -8.36
C PHE A 553 -14.51 29.26 -7.50
N TYR A 554 -14.29 30.17 -6.54
CA TYR A 554 -15.37 30.72 -5.71
C TYR A 554 -16.41 31.52 -6.50
N LYS A 555 -16.01 32.30 -7.50
CA LYS A 555 -16.93 33.00 -8.42
C LYS A 555 -17.76 32.00 -9.23
N ASN A 556 -17.08 31.08 -9.91
CA ASN A 556 -17.73 30.08 -10.76
C ASN A 556 -18.67 29.18 -9.95
N LEU A 557 -18.37 28.92 -8.67
CA LEU A 557 -19.22 28.14 -7.76
C LEU A 557 -20.50 28.88 -7.30
N LYS A 558 -20.53 30.22 -7.38
CA LYS A 558 -21.78 30.98 -7.24
C LYS A 558 -22.61 30.90 -8.53
N SER A 559 -21.99 31.16 -9.68
CA SER A 559 -22.66 31.05 -10.98
C SER A 559 -23.20 29.65 -11.24
N TYR A 560 -22.55 28.60 -10.74
CA TYR A 560 -23.02 27.21 -10.86
C TYR A 560 -24.42 26.96 -10.23
N GLU A 561 -24.97 27.89 -9.43
CA GLU A 561 -26.38 27.84 -9.02
C GLU A 561 -27.37 27.89 -10.21
N GLU A 562 -26.94 28.40 -11.38
CA GLU A 562 -27.67 28.35 -12.65
C GLU A 562 -27.74 26.94 -13.27
N ILE A 563 -26.81 26.04 -12.91
CA ILE A 563 -26.70 24.68 -13.44
C ILE A 563 -27.26 23.66 -12.44
N ASP A 564 -26.78 23.71 -11.19
CA ASP A 564 -27.37 23.00 -10.06
C ASP A 564 -27.19 23.80 -8.77
N LYS A 565 -28.27 24.49 -8.39
CA LYS A 565 -28.39 25.26 -7.15
C LYS A 565 -28.06 24.48 -5.89
N ASN A 566 -28.44 23.20 -5.80
CA ASN A 566 -28.27 22.43 -4.59
C ASN A 566 -26.81 21.96 -4.42
N ILE A 567 -26.18 21.50 -5.50
CA ILE A 567 -24.75 21.15 -5.51
C ILE A 567 -23.89 22.38 -5.25
N ALA A 568 -24.16 23.50 -5.91
CA ALA A 568 -23.46 24.75 -5.68
C ALA A 568 -23.57 25.19 -4.21
N GLN A 569 -24.78 25.24 -3.64
CA GLN A 569 -24.97 25.63 -2.23
C GLN A 569 -24.38 24.61 -1.24
N CYS A 570 -24.32 23.32 -1.58
CA CYS A 570 -23.64 22.30 -0.79
C CYS A 570 -22.13 22.58 -0.71
N ALA A 571 -21.48 22.78 -1.86
CA ALA A 571 -20.07 23.11 -1.97
C ALA A 571 -19.73 24.47 -1.31
N GLN A 572 -20.57 25.50 -1.48
CA GLN A 572 -20.38 26.81 -0.85
C GLN A 572 -20.47 26.75 0.69
N LYS A 573 -21.36 25.92 1.25
CA LYS A 573 -21.45 25.70 2.71
C LYS A 573 -20.16 25.08 3.25
N SER A 574 -19.57 24.15 2.52
CA SER A 574 -18.29 23.52 2.90
C SER A 574 -17.12 24.51 2.94
N LEU A 575 -17.07 25.48 2.02
CA LEU A 575 -16.05 26.54 2.05
C LEU A 575 -16.16 27.42 3.32
N LYS A 576 -17.37 27.78 3.76
CA LYS A 576 -17.57 28.61 4.96
C LYS A 576 -17.08 27.92 6.25
N ILE A 577 -17.27 26.60 6.33
CA ILE A 577 -16.77 25.77 7.44
C ILE A 577 -15.23 25.79 7.50
N ILE A 578 -14.55 25.96 6.36
CA ILE A 578 -13.07 26.05 6.28
C ILE A 578 -12.57 27.45 6.67
N SER A 579 -13.28 28.52 6.30
CA SER A 579 -12.90 29.90 6.66
C SER A 579 -13.13 30.25 8.14
N GLY A 580 -13.79 29.37 8.91
CA GLY A 580 -14.03 29.59 10.34
C GLY A 580 -15.10 30.64 10.64
N THR A 581 -16.04 30.81 9.72
CA THR A 581 -17.09 31.84 9.69
C THR A 581 -18.48 31.23 9.51
#